data_AF-A0AAW1W5F2-F1
#
_entry.id   AF-A0AAW1W5F2-F1
#
_cell.length_a   1.000
_cell.length_b   1.000
_cell.length_c   1.000
_cell.angle_alpha   90.00
_cell.angle_beta   90.00
_cell.angle_gamma   90.00
#
_symmetry.space_group_name_H-M   'P 1'
#
loop_
_entity.id
_entity.type
_entity.pdbx_description
1 polymer ?
#
loop_
_entity_poly.entity_id
_entity_poly.type
_entity_poly.pdbx_seq_one_letter_code
_entity_poly.pdbx_strand_id
1 'polypeptide(L)'
;MWSVQTRLLQFHGIAKDMLLKLEKKALAWERYYDLSSQELGELIQMPKMGRTLHKFIHQFPKLNLAAYVQPITRTVLRVELTITPDFQWEDKVHGYVEPFWVLVEDSDGESILHHEYFLLKKQYIDDDHTLNFTVQIYEPLPPQYFIRVVSDRWLGSQTVLPVSFRYLILPEKYPPPTELLDLQPLPVTALRNPLYEALYQDFKQFNPVQTQVFTVLYNSDDNVLVAAPTGSGKTICAEFAMLRNHQKASESGMRIVYIAPVEGLAKERHTDWQKKFGMGPNGLNLRVVELTGETNTDLKLLEKGQLSSALQRNRMLYLAAGNRGSMINKLVFLL
;
A
#
# COMPACT_ATOMS: atom_id res chain seq x y z
N MET A 1 11.77 14.35 -39.68
CA MET A 1 11.68 15.66 -39.00
C MET A 1 12.69 15.63 -37.87
N TRP A 2 13.46 16.70 -37.66
CA TRP A 2 14.45 16.79 -36.59
C TRP A 2 13.91 17.62 -35.42
N SER A 3 14.40 17.39 -34.21
CA SER A 3 13.97 18.09 -32.98
C SER A 3 14.14 19.61 -33.01
N VAL A 4 15.02 20.10 -33.89
CA VAL A 4 15.32 21.54 -34.08
C VAL A 4 14.25 22.23 -34.94
N GLN A 5 13.44 21.47 -35.68
CA GLN A 5 12.40 22.02 -36.55
C GLN A 5 11.15 22.39 -35.73
N THR A 6 10.30 23.27 -36.27
CA THR A 6 9.10 23.68 -35.56
C THR A 6 8.15 22.51 -35.31
N ARG A 7 7.63 22.39 -34.07
CA ARG A 7 6.72 21.30 -33.66
C ARG A 7 5.44 21.27 -34.51
N LEU A 8 5.07 22.42 -35.11
CA LEU A 8 3.90 22.60 -35.96
C LEU A 8 3.98 21.86 -37.30
N LEU A 9 5.16 21.45 -37.76
CA LEU A 9 5.30 20.64 -38.98
C LEU A 9 4.55 19.30 -38.91
N GLN A 10 4.18 18.85 -37.70
CA GLN A 10 3.45 17.60 -37.47
C GLN A 10 1.95 17.72 -37.78
N PHE A 11 1.42 18.94 -37.86
CA PHE A 11 0.03 19.18 -38.24
C PHE A 11 -0.15 19.17 -39.76
N HIS A 12 -1.16 18.44 -40.22
CA HIS A 12 -1.56 18.44 -41.61
C HIS A 12 -2.40 19.70 -41.92
N GLY A 13 -2.07 20.40 -43.01
CA GLY A 13 -2.84 21.58 -43.47
C GLY A 13 -2.22 22.94 -43.15
N ILE A 14 -1.01 22.98 -42.55
CA ILE A 14 -0.27 24.23 -42.37
C ILE A 14 0.48 24.58 -43.66
N ALA A 15 0.31 25.81 -44.15
CA ALA A 15 1.03 26.30 -45.32
C ALA A 15 2.54 26.38 -45.06
N LYS A 16 3.35 25.89 -46.00
CA LYS A 16 4.83 25.86 -45.89
C LYS A 16 5.44 27.24 -45.62
N ASP A 17 4.86 28.28 -46.20
CA ASP A 17 5.30 29.67 -45.99
C ASP A 17 5.18 30.11 -44.52
N MET A 18 4.18 29.62 -43.79
CA MET A 18 4.02 29.93 -42.36
C MET A 18 5.11 29.26 -41.53
N LEU A 19 5.43 28.00 -41.84
CA LEU A 19 6.46 27.23 -41.12
C LEU A 19 7.84 27.88 -41.30
N LEU A 20 8.18 28.29 -42.53
CA LEU A 20 9.43 29.01 -42.82
C LEU A 20 9.54 30.34 -42.07
N LYS A 21 8.43 31.07 -41.93
CA LYS A 21 8.42 32.34 -41.18
C LYS A 21 8.56 32.11 -39.68
N LEU A 22 7.96 31.07 -39.12
CA LEU A 22 8.08 30.72 -37.71
C LEU A 22 9.51 30.28 -37.36
N GLU A 23 10.14 29.47 -38.21
CA GLU A 23 11.53 29.05 -38.01
C GLU A 23 12.51 30.25 -38.04
N LYS A 24 12.24 31.26 -38.88
CA LYS A 24 13.05 32.49 -38.93
C LYS A 24 12.96 33.36 -37.67
N LYS A 25 11.89 33.26 -36.89
CA LYS A 25 11.65 34.13 -35.72
C LYS A 25 12.35 33.64 -34.44
N ALA A 26 12.86 32.40 -34.42
CA ALA A 26 13.63 31.82 -33.31
C ALA A 26 13.02 32.05 -31.90
N LEU A 27 11.69 32.08 -31.80
CA LEU A 27 10.98 32.19 -30.52
C LEU A 27 10.96 30.82 -29.83
N ALA A 28 11.21 30.79 -28.52
CA ALA A 28 11.07 29.58 -27.72
C ALA A 28 9.62 29.06 -27.76
N TRP A 29 9.44 27.74 -27.85
CA TRP A 29 8.13 27.12 -28.05
C TRP A 29 7.09 27.55 -26.99
N GLU A 30 7.50 27.57 -25.72
CA GLU A 30 6.60 27.86 -24.61
C GLU A 30 5.94 29.24 -24.70
N ARG A 31 6.64 30.22 -25.30
CA ARG A 31 6.10 31.58 -25.48
C ARG A 31 4.95 31.64 -26.47
N TYR A 32 4.79 30.66 -27.36
CA TYR A 32 3.66 30.65 -28.28
C TYR A 32 2.33 30.41 -27.57
N TYR A 33 2.31 29.80 -26.38
CA TYR A 33 1.10 29.61 -25.58
C TYR A 33 0.61 30.91 -24.92
N ASP A 34 1.50 31.88 -24.70
CA ASP A 34 1.15 33.16 -24.06
C ASP A 34 0.59 34.18 -25.08
N LEU A 35 0.80 33.94 -26.38
CA LEU A 35 0.44 34.90 -27.43
C LEU A 35 -1.01 34.72 -27.88
N SER A 36 -1.71 35.84 -28.00
CA SER A 36 -3.06 35.86 -28.55
C SER A 36 -3.07 35.56 -30.06
N SER A 37 -4.24 35.17 -30.56
CA SER A 37 -4.43 34.91 -32.01
C SER A 37 -4.09 36.12 -32.92
N GLN A 38 -4.19 37.35 -32.41
CA GLN A 38 -3.83 38.56 -33.15
C GLN A 38 -2.31 38.73 -33.21
N GLU A 39 -1.63 38.65 -32.06
CA GLU A 39 -0.18 38.75 -31.95
C GLU A 39 0.53 37.65 -32.75
N LEU A 40 0.00 36.42 -32.73
CA LEU A 40 0.49 35.32 -33.55
C LEU A 40 0.39 35.62 -35.05
N GLY A 41 -0.71 36.27 -35.48
CA GLY A 41 -0.91 36.70 -36.86
C GLY A 41 0.05 37.82 -37.27
N GLU A 42 0.30 38.78 -36.39
CA GLU A 42 1.28 39.85 -36.60
C GLU A 42 2.72 39.31 -36.65
N LEU A 43 3.05 38.37 -35.78
CA LEU A 43 4.38 37.73 -35.70
C LEU A 43 4.79 37.10 -37.04
N ILE A 44 3.86 36.41 -37.70
CA ILE A 44 4.08 35.80 -39.03
C ILE A 44 3.75 36.75 -40.20
N GLN A 45 3.39 38.00 -39.92
CA GLN A 45 2.94 38.98 -40.92
C GLN A 45 1.78 38.46 -41.79
N MET A 46 0.88 37.66 -41.20
CA MET A 46 -0.31 37.08 -41.83
C MET A 46 -1.48 37.08 -40.84
N PRO A 47 -2.13 38.24 -40.60
CA PRO A 47 -3.14 38.39 -39.54
C PRO A 47 -4.34 37.45 -39.70
N LYS A 48 -4.73 37.11 -40.94
CA LYS A 48 -5.82 36.16 -41.21
C LYS A 48 -5.56 34.75 -40.69
N MET A 49 -4.30 34.34 -40.61
CA MET A 49 -3.90 32.98 -40.22
C MET A 49 -3.59 32.83 -38.73
N GLY A 50 -3.57 33.92 -37.98
CA GLY A 50 -3.26 33.90 -36.54
C GLY A 50 -4.23 33.04 -35.72
N ARG A 51 -5.52 33.04 -36.08
CA ARG A 51 -6.53 32.16 -35.44
C ARG A 51 -6.25 30.67 -35.67
N THR A 52 -5.88 30.31 -36.89
CA THR A 52 -5.54 28.92 -37.25
C THR A 52 -4.29 28.47 -36.53
N LEU A 53 -3.28 29.35 -36.46
CA LEU A 53 -2.02 29.08 -35.75
C LEU A 53 -2.27 28.88 -34.24
N HIS A 54 -3.05 29.77 -33.63
CA HIS A 54 -3.46 29.66 -32.22
C HIS A 54 -4.17 28.33 -31.96
N LYS A 55 -5.10 27.91 -32.84
CA LYS A 55 -5.77 26.62 -32.73
C LYS A 55 -4.75 25.46 -32.73
N PHE A 56 -3.79 25.44 -33.66
CA PHE A 56 -2.79 24.37 -33.71
C PHE A 56 -1.85 24.35 -32.49
N ILE A 57 -1.46 25.50 -31.97
CA ILE A 57 -0.61 25.58 -30.78
C ILE A 57 -1.33 24.95 -29.57
N HIS A 58 -2.60 25.30 -29.35
CA HIS A 58 -3.39 24.74 -28.25
C HIS A 58 -3.85 23.30 -28.47
N GLN A 59 -3.77 22.78 -29.70
CA GLN A 59 -4.00 21.36 -29.97
C GLN A 59 -2.75 20.52 -29.73
N PHE A 60 -1.56 21.11 -29.69
CA PHE A 60 -0.33 20.35 -29.48
C PHE A 60 -0.34 19.71 -28.09
N PRO A 61 -0.18 18.37 -27.96
CA PRO A 61 -0.29 17.70 -26.68
C PRO A 61 0.70 18.25 -25.65
N LYS A 62 0.16 18.72 -24.54
CA LYS A 62 0.89 19.28 -23.41
C LYS A 62 0.26 18.76 -22.13
N LEU A 63 1.09 18.34 -21.18
CA LEU A 63 0.67 17.82 -19.89
C LEU A 63 1.29 18.66 -18.79
N ASN A 64 0.50 19.02 -17.79
CA ASN A 64 0.99 19.60 -16.54
C ASN A 64 1.17 18.47 -15.52
N LEU A 65 2.28 18.54 -14.78
CA LEU A 65 2.69 17.49 -13.84
C LEU A 65 2.78 18.07 -12.44
N ALA A 66 2.20 17.38 -11.47
CA ALA A 66 2.44 17.61 -10.06
C ALA A 66 2.78 16.26 -9.41
N ALA A 67 3.73 16.24 -8.48
CA ALA A 67 4.11 15.01 -7.80
C ALA A 67 4.13 15.23 -6.30
N TYR A 68 3.57 14.27 -5.58
CA TYR A 68 3.66 14.19 -4.14
C TYR A 68 4.50 12.97 -3.76
N VAL A 69 5.49 13.19 -2.90
CA VAL A 69 6.47 12.16 -2.54
C VAL A 69 6.44 11.83 -1.06
N GLN A 70 6.51 10.54 -0.76
CA GLN A 70 6.44 10.03 0.60
C GLN A 70 7.44 8.89 0.82
N PRO A 71 8.41 9.05 1.72
CA PRO A 71 9.39 7.99 1.98
C PRO A 71 8.72 6.86 2.76
N ILE A 72 8.71 5.65 2.19
CA ILE A 72 8.22 4.44 2.86
C ILE A 72 9.32 3.90 3.77
N THR A 73 10.53 3.81 3.24
CA THR A 73 11.74 3.42 3.98
C THR A 73 12.86 4.40 3.64
N ARG A 74 14.05 4.19 4.21
CA ARG A 74 15.24 4.97 3.84
C ARG A 74 15.71 4.74 2.41
N THR A 75 15.26 3.67 1.76
CA THR A 75 15.66 3.30 0.40
C THR A 75 14.50 3.34 -0.60
N VAL A 76 13.24 3.42 -0.15
CA VAL A 76 12.07 3.38 -1.02
C VAL A 76 11.22 4.63 -0.82
N LEU A 77 10.99 5.34 -1.92
CA LEU A 77 10.14 6.52 -2.00
C LEU A 77 8.88 6.17 -2.79
N ARG A 78 7.69 6.44 -2.23
CA ARG A 78 6.44 6.45 -2.97
C ARG A 78 6.27 7.79 -3.67
N VAL A 79 5.90 7.74 -4.94
CA VAL A 79 5.58 8.91 -5.75
C VAL A 79 4.15 8.77 -6.24
N GLU A 80 3.35 9.78 -5.94
CA GLU A 80 2.01 9.98 -6.49
C GLU A 80 2.11 11.12 -7.50
N LEU A 81 2.07 10.75 -8.79
CA LEU A 81 2.15 11.69 -9.92
C LEU A 81 0.74 12.01 -10.41
N THR A 82 0.37 13.28 -10.36
CA THR A 82 -0.83 13.83 -10.99
C THR A 82 -0.46 14.39 -12.36
N ILE A 83 -1.15 13.91 -13.39
CA ILE A 83 -1.04 14.34 -14.78
C ILE A 83 -2.34 15.04 -15.17
N THR A 84 -2.24 16.33 -15.49
CA THR A 84 -3.36 17.17 -15.93
C THR A 84 -3.16 17.52 -17.41
N PRO A 85 -4.03 17.07 -18.32
CA PRO A 85 -3.94 17.46 -19.72
C PRO A 85 -4.18 18.96 -19.92
N ASP A 86 -3.30 19.63 -20.67
CA ASP A 86 -3.34 21.08 -20.94
C ASP A 86 -3.31 21.36 -22.44
N PHE A 87 -4.24 20.75 -23.18
CA PHE A 87 -4.40 20.95 -24.62
C PHE A 87 -5.83 20.64 -25.08
N GLN A 88 -6.22 21.19 -26.21
CA GLN A 88 -7.53 21.00 -26.82
C GLN A 88 -7.54 19.72 -27.67
N TRP A 89 -8.39 18.76 -27.31
CA TRP A 89 -8.54 17.53 -28.09
C TRP A 89 -9.23 17.77 -29.43
N GLU A 90 -8.72 17.15 -30.51
CA GLU A 90 -9.33 17.16 -31.84
C GLU A 90 -9.20 15.77 -32.45
N ASP A 91 -10.33 15.12 -32.75
CA ASP A 91 -10.39 13.72 -33.18
C ASP A 91 -9.62 13.47 -34.48
N LYS A 92 -9.60 14.45 -35.39
CA LYS A 92 -8.86 14.37 -36.66
C LYS A 92 -7.35 14.37 -36.48
N VAL A 93 -6.87 14.85 -35.33
CA VAL A 93 -5.46 15.04 -35.02
C VAL A 93 -4.99 13.96 -34.05
N HIS A 94 -5.69 13.77 -32.93
CA HIS A 94 -5.29 12.87 -31.84
C HIS A 94 -5.90 11.47 -31.93
N GLY A 95 -6.96 11.30 -32.72
CA GLY A 95 -7.73 10.07 -32.76
C GLY A 95 -8.47 9.80 -31.45
N TYR A 96 -8.42 8.55 -30.97
CA TYR A 96 -9.13 8.11 -29.77
C TYR A 96 -8.24 8.08 -28.51
N VAL A 97 -6.94 7.88 -28.69
CA VAL A 97 -5.96 7.71 -27.60
C VAL A 97 -4.63 8.35 -27.98
N GLU A 98 -4.06 9.09 -27.04
CA GLU A 98 -2.70 9.64 -27.11
C GLU A 98 -1.79 8.95 -26.09
N PRO A 99 -0.77 8.21 -26.56
CA PRO A 99 0.19 7.53 -25.70
C PRO A 99 1.34 8.42 -25.22
N PHE A 100 1.74 8.21 -23.96
CA PHE A 100 2.89 8.85 -23.33
C PHE A 100 3.72 7.84 -22.54
N TRP A 101 5.02 8.09 -22.47
CA TRP A 101 5.94 7.44 -21.55
C TRP A 101 6.14 8.32 -20.32
N VAL A 102 5.91 7.76 -19.14
CA VAL A 102 6.32 8.34 -17.86
C VAL A 102 7.65 7.72 -17.51
N LEU A 103 8.70 8.54 -17.40
CA LEU A 103 10.06 8.13 -17.10
C LEU A 103 10.50 8.85 -15.83
N VAL A 104 11.06 8.11 -14.88
CA VAL A 104 11.73 8.69 -13.71
C VAL A 104 13.22 8.50 -13.89
N GLU A 105 13.92 9.61 -14.01
CA GLU A 105 15.36 9.70 -14.24
C GLU A 105 16.07 10.09 -12.93
N ASP A 106 17.33 9.68 -12.80
CA ASP A 106 18.22 10.12 -11.72
C ASP A 106 18.57 11.62 -11.84
N SER A 107 19.44 12.13 -10.95
CA SER A 107 19.85 13.53 -10.94
C SER A 107 20.61 13.98 -12.18
N ASP A 108 21.24 13.04 -12.89
CA ASP A 108 22.10 13.30 -14.03
C ASP A 108 21.39 13.03 -15.37
N GLY A 109 20.23 12.38 -15.35
CA GLY A 109 19.47 12.00 -16.53
C GLY A 109 20.02 10.76 -17.25
N GLU A 110 20.89 9.98 -16.60
CA GLU A 110 21.58 8.84 -17.21
C GLU A 110 20.83 7.52 -16.98
N SER A 111 20.23 7.36 -15.80
CA SER A 111 19.55 6.14 -15.39
C SER A 111 18.04 6.33 -15.29
N ILE A 112 17.29 5.46 -15.97
CA ILE A 112 15.83 5.36 -15.78
C ILE A 112 15.57 4.46 -14.57
N LEU A 113 15.10 5.06 -13.48
CA LEU A 113 14.76 4.39 -12.22
C LEU A 113 13.40 3.69 -12.28
N HIS A 114 12.47 4.27 -13.04
CA HIS A 114 11.13 3.73 -13.25
C HIS A 114 10.60 4.19 -14.60
N HIS A 115 9.81 3.36 -15.27
CA HIS A 115 9.06 3.76 -16.45
C HIS A 115 7.69 3.11 -16.47
N GLU A 116 6.71 3.82 -16.99
CA GLU A 116 5.36 3.34 -17.18
C GLU A 116 4.77 3.93 -18.46
N TYR A 117 3.89 3.16 -19.12
CA TYR A 117 3.21 3.59 -20.33
C TYR A 117 1.81 4.12 -19.99
N PHE A 118 1.59 5.41 -20.24
CA PHE A 118 0.35 6.12 -19.95
C PHE A 118 -0.47 6.34 -21.22
N LEU A 119 -1.73 5.93 -21.21
CA LEU A 119 -2.65 6.08 -22.34
C LEU A 119 -3.74 7.10 -22.00
N LEU A 120 -3.63 8.31 -22.55
CA LEU A 120 -4.65 9.33 -22.42
C LEU A 120 -5.78 9.07 -23.42
N LYS A 121 -6.96 8.70 -22.92
CA LYS A 121 -8.15 8.50 -23.75
C LYS A 121 -8.94 9.79 -23.83
N LYS A 122 -9.56 10.05 -24.99
CA LYS A 122 -10.43 11.21 -25.22
C LYS A 122 -11.47 11.46 -24.11
N GLN A 123 -12.04 10.38 -23.56
CA GLN A 123 -13.13 10.46 -22.58
C GLN A 123 -12.70 11.07 -21.24
N TYR A 124 -11.39 11.09 -20.95
CA TYR A 124 -10.83 11.54 -19.68
C TYR A 124 -9.98 12.81 -19.86
N ILE A 125 -10.13 13.54 -20.97
CA ILE A 125 -9.29 14.72 -21.25
C ILE A 125 -9.45 15.82 -20.19
N ASP A 126 -10.66 15.95 -19.63
CA ASP A 126 -10.99 16.97 -18.63
C ASP A 126 -10.70 16.49 -17.19
N ASP A 127 -10.25 15.25 -17.01
CA ASP A 127 -9.98 14.65 -15.71
C ASP A 127 -8.48 14.64 -15.38
N ASP A 128 -8.17 14.81 -14.10
CA ASP A 128 -6.81 14.60 -13.57
C ASP A 128 -6.52 13.09 -13.44
N HIS A 129 -5.34 12.68 -13.88
CA HIS A 129 -4.91 11.28 -13.83
C HIS A 129 -3.86 11.11 -12.73
N THR A 130 -4.03 10.11 -11.87
CA THR A 130 -3.08 9.81 -10.80
C THR A 130 -2.37 8.49 -11.06
N LEU A 131 -1.04 8.50 -11.00
CA LEU A 131 -0.18 7.33 -11.11
C LEU A 131 0.61 7.16 -9.81
N ASN A 132 0.58 5.95 -9.26
CA ASN A 132 1.23 5.62 -7.99
C ASN A 132 2.32 4.57 -8.24
N PHE A 133 3.57 4.95 -8.00
CA PHE A 133 4.71 4.06 -8.16
C PHE A 133 5.74 4.29 -7.05
N THR A 134 6.70 3.38 -6.95
CA THR A 134 7.78 3.45 -5.98
C THR A 134 9.13 3.51 -6.68
N VAL A 135 10.01 4.38 -6.21
CA VAL A 135 11.38 4.54 -6.72
C VAL A 135 12.40 4.32 -5.61
N GLN A 136 13.57 3.82 -6.00
CA GLN A 136 14.66 3.60 -5.05
C GLN A 136 15.46 4.90 -4.85
N ILE A 137 15.87 5.14 -3.61
CA ILE A 137 16.76 6.23 -3.21
C ILE A 137 17.98 5.64 -2.48
N TYR A 138 19.13 6.26 -2.67
CA TYR A 138 20.40 5.83 -2.09
C TYR A 138 20.94 6.90 -1.13
N GLU A 139 21.81 6.48 -0.20
CA GLU A 139 22.57 7.39 0.65
C GLU A 139 24.00 7.51 0.11
N PRO A 140 24.55 8.72 -0.10
CA PRO A 140 23.94 10.02 0.20
C PRO A 140 22.77 10.37 -0.74
N LEU A 141 21.75 11.05 -0.18
CA LEU A 141 20.56 11.43 -0.94
C LEU A 141 20.92 12.32 -2.13
N PRO A 142 20.46 11.99 -3.35
CA PRO A 142 20.62 12.88 -4.49
C PRO A 142 19.80 14.17 -4.26
N PRO A 143 20.16 15.29 -4.91
CA PRO A 143 19.47 16.55 -4.72
C PRO A 143 18.02 16.52 -5.23
N GLN A 144 17.80 15.84 -6.35
CA GLN A 144 16.51 15.70 -7.01
C GLN A 144 16.51 14.54 -8.00
N TYR A 145 15.33 14.05 -8.32
CA TYR A 145 15.08 13.23 -9.52
C TYR A 145 14.23 14.00 -10.51
N PHE A 146 14.16 13.52 -11.75
CA PHE A 146 13.32 14.11 -12.78
C PHE A 146 12.23 13.14 -13.21
N ILE A 147 10.98 13.59 -13.19
CA ILE A 147 9.88 12.87 -13.83
C ILE A 147 9.67 13.51 -15.19
N ARG A 148 9.94 12.75 -16.25
CA ARG A 148 9.75 13.16 -17.64
C ARG A 148 8.55 12.41 -18.21
N VAL A 149 7.57 13.15 -18.71
CA VAL A 149 6.46 12.58 -19.48
C VAL A 149 6.63 12.98 -20.94
N VAL A 150 6.80 12.01 -21.83
CA VAL A 150 7.08 12.23 -23.26
C VAL A 150 6.00 11.58 -24.10
N SER A 151 5.48 12.26 -25.11
CA SER A 151 4.58 11.63 -26.07
C SER A 151 5.32 10.60 -26.92
N ASP A 152 4.72 9.43 -27.11
CA ASP A 152 5.25 8.39 -28.00
C ASP A 152 5.07 8.75 -29.49
N ARG A 153 4.21 9.74 -29.80
CA ARG A 153 3.88 10.16 -31.17
C ARG A 153 4.36 11.56 -31.53
N TRP A 154 4.30 12.49 -30.59
CA TRP A 154 4.51 13.92 -30.86
C TRP A 154 5.92 14.37 -30.51
N LEU A 155 6.70 14.72 -31.53
CA LEU A 155 8.05 15.28 -31.36
C LEU A 155 7.98 16.61 -30.62
N GLY A 156 8.74 16.70 -29.53
CA GLY A 156 8.80 17.88 -28.67
C GLY A 156 7.66 17.99 -27.67
N SER A 157 6.70 17.05 -27.65
CA SER A 157 5.72 16.95 -26.56
C SER A 157 6.37 16.21 -25.41
N GLN A 158 6.99 16.99 -24.52
CA GLN A 158 7.53 16.48 -23.26
C GLN A 158 7.35 17.52 -22.15
N THR A 159 7.09 17.03 -20.94
CA THR A 159 7.10 17.83 -19.72
C THR A 159 8.06 17.19 -18.73
N VAL A 160 8.89 18.00 -18.07
CA VAL A 160 9.85 17.54 -17.06
C VAL A 160 9.50 18.20 -15.73
N LEU A 161 9.33 17.40 -14.69
CA LEU A 161 9.07 17.84 -13.33
C LEU A 161 10.26 17.45 -12.43
N PRO A 162 11.04 18.41 -11.91
CA PRO A 162 12.06 18.14 -10.92
C PRO A 162 11.42 17.85 -9.55
N VAL A 163 11.77 16.72 -8.95
CA VAL A 163 11.34 16.31 -7.62
C VAL A 163 12.51 16.49 -6.66
N SER A 164 12.49 17.58 -5.88
CA SER A 164 13.57 17.89 -4.95
C SER A 164 13.46 17.11 -3.65
N PHE A 165 14.59 16.58 -3.18
CA PHE A 165 14.70 15.88 -1.90
C PHE A 165 15.27 16.75 -0.76
N ARG A 166 15.44 18.06 -1.00
CA ARG A 166 16.05 18.98 -0.02
C ARG A 166 15.35 19.00 1.34
N TYR A 167 14.02 18.87 1.35
CA TYR A 167 13.20 18.86 2.57
C TYR A 167 12.62 17.48 2.87
N LEU A 168 13.14 16.43 2.24
CA LEU A 168 12.67 15.07 2.44
C LEU A 168 13.20 14.54 3.77
N ILE A 169 12.30 14.34 4.72
CA ILE A 169 12.63 13.71 6.00
C ILE A 169 12.48 12.20 5.83
N LEU A 170 13.61 11.48 5.79
CA LEU A 170 13.58 10.03 5.76
C LEU A 170 13.16 9.46 7.13
N PRO A 171 12.42 8.34 7.15
CA PRO A 171 12.13 7.64 8.39
C PRO A 171 13.42 7.16 9.05
N GLU A 172 13.36 6.97 10.37
CA GLU A 172 14.45 6.36 11.11
C GLU A 172 14.71 4.93 10.62
N LYS A 173 15.97 4.49 10.72
CA LYS A 173 16.31 3.11 10.40
C LYS A 173 15.60 2.22 11.42
N TYR A 174 14.87 1.21 10.94
CA TYR A 174 14.22 0.27 11.84
C TYR A 174 15.27 -0.43 12.72
N PRO A 175 14.96 -0.69 14.01
CA PRO A 175 15.85 -1.46 14.84
C PRO A 175 16.06 -2.84 14.22
N PRO A 176 17.23 -3.46 14.42
CA PRO A 176 17.45 -4.81 13.96
C PRO A 176 16.40 -5.75 14.58
N PRO A 177 15.93 -6.77 13.83
CA PRO A 177 15.00 -7.74 14.37
C PRO A 177 15.63 -8.48 15.57
N THR A 178 14.80 -8.88 16.53
CA THR A 178 15.25 -9.69 17.67
C THR A 178 15.87 -10.99 17.16
N GLU A 179 17.11 -11.26 17.58
CA GLU A 179 17.81 -12.48 17.18
C GLU A 179 17.08 -13.73 17.72
N LEU A 180 17.04 -14.76 16.87
CA LEU A 180 16.55 -16.08 17.26
C LEU A 180 17.68 -16.80 17.97
N LEU A 181 17.54 -16.96 19.28
CA LEU A 181 18.54 -17.62 20.12
C LEU A 181 18.53 -19.12 19.85
N ASP A 182 19.72 -19.73 19.78
CA ASP A 182 19.88 -21.19 19.67
C ASP A 182 19.61 -21.86 21.03
N LEU A 183 18.34 -21.84 21.41
CA LEU A 183 17.85 -22.44 22.64
C LEU A 183 17.61 -23.94 22.44
N GLN A 184 17.77 -24.71 23.51
CA GLN A 184 17.38 -26.11 23.49
C GLN A 184 15.87 -26.21 23.17
N PRO A 185 15.48 -27.04 22.17
CA PRO A 185 14.08 -27.18 21.79
C PRO A 185 13.19 -27.52 22.98
N LEU A 186 12.15 -26.71 23.19
CA LEU A 186 11.29 -26.87 24.35
C LEU A 186 10.38 -28.10 24.18
N PRO A 187 10.47 -29.10 25.07
CA PRO A 187 9.56 -30.24 25.00
C PRO A 187 8.14 -29.84 25.40
N VAL A 188 7.14 -30.55 24.88
CA VAL A 188 5.72 -30.32 25.22
C VAL A 188 5.47 -30.45 26.74
N THR A 189 6.25 -31.28 27.44
CA THR A 189 6.22 -31.44 28.90
C THR A 189 6.53 -30.16 29.68
N ALA A 190 7.08 -29.13 29.03
CA ALA A 190 7.29 -27.82 29.64
C ALA A 190 5.97 -27.11 30.02
N LEU A 191 4.82 -27.53 29.47
CA LEU A 191 3.50 -27.05 29.85
C LEU A 191 3.10 -27.44 31.29
N ARG A 192 3.73 -28.48 31.86
CA ARG A 192 3.52 -28.94 33.25
C ARG A 192 2.05 -29.20 33.59
N ASN A 193 1.29 -29.70 32.62
CA ASN A 193 -0.11 -30.06 32.80
C ASN A 193 -0.49 -31.15 31.79
N PRO A 194 -0.83 -32.37 32.27
CA PRO A 194 -1.16 -33.49 31.38
C PRO A 194 -2.29 -33.20 30.40
N LEU A 195 -3.27 -32.36 30.79
CA LEU A 195 -4.38 -31.97 29.92
C LEU A 195 -3.92 -31.06 28.77
N TYR A 196 -2.91 -30.21 29.01
CA TYR A 196 -2.38 -29.33 27.96
C TYR A 196 -1.41 -30.08 27.06
N GLU A 197 -0.61 -30.97 27.62
CA GLU A 197 0.31 -31.81 26.87
C GLU A 197 -0.45 -32.72 25.88
N ALA A 198 -1.64 -33.22 26.28
CA ALA A 198 -2.51 -34.00 25.42
C ALA A 198 -3.05 -33.23 24.19
N LEU A 199 -3.00 -31.89 24.19
CA LEU A 199 -3.44 -31.06 23.06
C LEU A 199 -2.39 -30.95 21.95
N TYR A 200 -1.14 -31.34 22.22
CA TYR A 200 0.00 -31.16 21.32
C TYR A 200 0.71 -32.50 21.04
N GLN A 201 -0.05 -33.57 20.81
CA GLN A 201 0.51 -34.91 20.58
C GLN A 201 1.16 -35.08 19.19
N ASP A 202 0.86 -34.20 18.24
CA ASP A 202 1.37 -34.25 16.88
C ASP A 202 2.88 -34.01 16.78
N PHE A 203 3.48 -33.41 17.82
CA PHE A 203 4.90 -33.13 17.89
C PHE A 203 5.44 -33.26 19.31
N LYS A 204 6.73 -33.54 19.46
CA LYS A 204 7.36 -33.73 20.79
C LYS A 204 7.99 -32.46 21.36
N GLN A 205 8.34 -31.51 20.48
CA GLN A 205 9.07 -30.29 20.81
C GLN A 205 8.49 -29.11 20.03
N PHE A 206 8.45 -27.95 20.67
CA PHE A 206 8.09 -26.70 20.03
C PHE A 206 9.23 -26.19 19.13
N ASN A 207 8.88 -25.41 18.11
CA ASN A 207 9.87 -24.82 17.22
C ASN A 207 10.72 -23.74 17.94
N PRO A 208 11.83 -23.27 17.33
CA PRO A 208 12.70 -22.28 17.96
C PRO A 208 11.99 -20.96 18.34
N VAL A 209 11.09 -20.45 17.48
CA VAL A 209 10.34 -19.21 17.75
C VAL A 209 9.46 -19.40 18.98
N GLN A 210 8.66 -20.46 19.00
CA GLN A 210 7.80 -20.84 20.11
C GLN A 210 8.59 -21.06 21.41
N THR A 211 9.76 -21.72 21.32
CA THR A 211 10.67 -21.95 22.44
C THR A 211 11.15 -20.62 23.05
N GLN A 212 11.57 -19.67 22.22
CA GLN A 212 12.05 -18.36 22.68
C GLN A 212 10.93 -17.52 23.31
N VAL A 213 9.71 -17.54 22.75
CA VAL A 213 8.59 -16.73 23.28
C VAL A 213 7.84 -17.40 24.43
N PHE A 214 8.05 -18.70 24.68
CA PHE A 214 7.28 -19.50 25.62
C PHE A 214 7.26 -18.88 27.03
N THR A 215 8.42 -18.50 27.57
CA THR A 215 8.52 -17.98 28.93
C THR A 215 7.67 -16.71 29.11
N VAL A 216 7.68 -15.79 28.15
CA VAL A 216 6.93 -14.54 28.24
C VAL A 216 5.43 -14.77 28.03
N LEU A 217 5.06 -15.66 27.12
CA LEU A 217 3.65 -15.94 26.82
C LEU A 217 2.97 -16.80 27.89
N TYR A 218 3.68 -17.77 28.45
CA TYR A 218 3.15 -18.78 29.36
C TYR A 218 3.42 -18.49 30.84
N ASN A 219 4.53 -17.82 31.19
CA ASN A 219 4.88 -17.56 32.59
C ASN A 219 4.68 -16.10 33.04
N SER A 220 4.54 -15.15 32.10
CA SER A 220 4.22 -13.74 32.37
C SER A 220 2.80 -13.36 31.91
N ASP A 221 2.31 -12.21 32.36
CA ASP A 221 1.05 -11.58 31.91
C ASP A 221 1.28 -10.31 31.08
N ASP A 222 2.54 -9.99 30.76
CA ASP A 222 2.89 -8.83 29.94
C ASP A 222 2.29 -8.92 28.52
N ASN A 223 1.96 -7.77 27.94
CA ASN A 223 1.55 -7.72 26.54
C ASN A 223 2.74 -8.06 25.63
N VAL A 224 2.51 -8.91 24.63
CA VAL A 224 3.57 -9.42 23.74
C VAL A 224 3.21 -9.17 22.29
N LEU A 225 4.19 -8.67 21.53
CA LEU A 225 4.17 -8.64 20.07
C LEU A 225 5.05 -9.78 19.54
N VAL A 226 4.45 -10.69 18.77
CA VAL A 226 5.20 -11.74 18.06
C VAL A 226 5.05 -11.49 16.57
N ALA A 227 6.12 -11.01 15.95
CA ALA A 227 6.22 -10.79 14.51
C ALA A 227 7.16 -11.86 13.92
N ALA A 228 6.61 -12.80 13.16
CA ALA A 228 7.37 -13.87 12.54
C ALA A 228 6.75 -14.26 11.18
N PRO A 229 7.54 -14.77 10.21
CA PRO A 229 7.00 -15.17 8.92
C PRO A 229 5.84 -16.16 9.01
N THR A 230 4.92 -16.12 8.05
CA THR A 230 3.82 -17.10 7.94
C THR A 230 4.39 -18.52 7.94
N GLY A 231 3.80 -19.42 8.73
CA GLY A 231 4.31 -20.79 8.91
C GLY A 231 5.21 -20.96 10.15
N SER A 232 5.64 -19.89 10.82
CA SER A 232 6.45 -19.96 12.05
C SER A 232 5.68 -20.43 13.30
N GLY A 233 4.42 -20.84 13.15
CA GLY A 233 3.61 -21.36 14.25
C GLY A 233 3.14 -20.29 15.25
N LYS A 234 2.90 -19.04 14.79
CA LYS A 234 2.35 -17.94 15.61
C LYS A 234 1.03 -18.28 16.29
N THR A 235 0.21 -19.14 15.68
CA THR A 235 -1.05 -19.61 16.27
C THR A 235 -0.81 -20.32 17.61
N ILE A 236 0.21 -21.18 17.72
CA ILE A 236 0.58 -21.84 18.98
C ILE A 236 1.08 -20.82 20.01
N CYS A 237 1.71 -19.73 19.58
CA CYS A 237 2.09 -18.64 20.49
C CYS A 237 0.87 -17.98 21.13
N ALA A 238 -0.22 -17.73 20.36
CA ALA A 238 -1.48 -17.29 20.96
C ALA A 238 -2.07 -18.34 21.90
N GLU A 239 -1.98 -19.62 21.56
CA GLU A 239 -2.47 -20.70 22.43
C GLU A 239 -1.73 -20.76 23.78
N PHE A 240 -0.42 -20.48 23.84
CA PHE A 240 0.29 -20.36 25.12
C PHE A 240 -0.35 -19.31 26.04
N ALA A 241 -0.70 -18.14 25.49
CA ALA A 241 -1.40 -17.11 26.26
C ALA A 241 -2.80 -17.56 26.68
N MET A 242 -3.49 -18.33 25.84
CA MET A 242 -4.81 -18.90 26.17
C MET A 242 -4.72 -19.89 27.33
N LEU A 243 -3.75 -20.79 27.29
CA LEU A 243 -3.51 -21.78 28.33
C LEU A 243 -3.07 -21.13 29.65
N ARG A 244 -2.25 -20.07 29.60
CA ARG A 244 -1.90 -19.26 30.77
C ARG A 244 -3.14 -18.62 31.41
N ASN A 245 -4.00 -17.98 30.61
CA ASN A 245 -5.25 -17.42 31.12
C ASN A 245 -6.17 -18.51 31.70
N HIS A 246 -6.20 -19.70 31.08
CA HIS A 246 -6.93 -20.86 31.59
C HIS A 246 -6.40 -21.38 32.94
N GLN A 247 -5.08 -21.37 33.16
CA GLN A 247 -4.49 -21.72 34.46
C GLN A 247 -4.96 -20.75 35.57
N LYS A 248 -5.07 -19.45 35.26
CA LYS A 248 -5.51 -18.42 36.20
C LYS A 248 -7.03 -18.35 36.39
N ALA A 249 -7.79 -18.91 35.45
CA ALA A 249 -9.25 -18.89 35.41
C ALA A 249 -9.93 -19.44 36.69
N SER A 250 -9.24 -20.26 37.48
CA SER A 250 -9.72 -20.77 38.77
C SER A 250 -10.06 -19.65 39.78
N GLU A 251 -9.54 -18.44 39.58
CA GLU A 251 -9.67 -17.32 40.52
C GLU A 251 -10.71 -16.27 40.10
N SER A 252 -10.87 -15.97 38.81
CA SER A 252 -11.68 -14.82 38.33
C SER A 252 -12.61 -15.10 37.13
N GLY A 253 -12.71 -16.36 36.68
CA GLY A 253 -13.34 -16.67 35.39
C GLY A 253 -12.47 -16.23 34.20
N MET A 254 -12.70 -16.84 33.04
CA MET A 254 -11.84 -16.65 31.85
C MET A 254 -12.65 -16.22 30.63
N ARG A 255 -12.19 -15.13 30.00
CA ARG A 255 -12.62 -14.66 28.68
C ARG A 255 -11.40 -14.36 27.82
N ILE A 256 -11.45 -14.78 26.57
CA ILE A 256 -10.43 -14.51 25.56
C ILE A 256 -11.10 -14.02 24.29
N VAL A 257 -10.56 -12.99 23.66
CA VAL A 257 -10.99 -12.53 22.34
C VAL A 257 -9.81 -12.70 21.38
N TYR A 258 -10.00 -13.50 20.34
CA TYR A 258 -9.06 -13.62 19.23
C TYR A 258 -9.60 -12.85 18.03
N ILE A 259 -8.74 -12.06 17.40
CA ILE A 259 -9.09 -11.23 16.24
C ILE A 259 -8.32 -11.71 15.03
N ALA A 260 -9.04 -12.00 13.94
CA ALA A 260 -8.47 -12.30 12.63
C ALA A 260 -8.79 -11.16 11.64
N PRO A 261 -7.90 -10.86 10.68
CA PRO A 261 -8.13 -9.83 9.68
C PRO A 261 -9.19 -10.21 8.63
N VAL A 262 -9.46 -11.51 8.45
CA VAL A 262 -10.40 -12.03 7.46
C VAL A 262 -11.29 -13.13 8.05
N GLU A 263 -12.54 -13.19 7.60
CA GLU A 263 -13.56 -14.12 8.09
C GLU A 263 -13.16 -15.59 7.89
N GLY A 264 -12.57 -15.93 6.74
CA GLY A 264 -12.13 -17.30 6.44
C GLY A 264 -11.14 -17.84 7.47
N LEU A 265 -10.19 -17.01 7.91
CA LEU A 265 -9.21 -17.38 8.94
C LEU A 265 -9.86 -17.50 10.32
N ALA A 266 -10.85 -16.67 10.63
CA ALA A 266 -11.62 -16.79 11.87
C ALA A 266 -12.39 -18.12 11.92
N LYS A 267 -13.05 -18.52 10.83
CA LYS A 267 -13.79 -19.80 10.71
C LYS A 267 -12.90 -21.02 10.81
N GLU A 268 -11.74 -20.97 10.14
CA GLU A 268 -10.73 -22.03 10.23
C GLU A 268 -10.26 -22.21 11.69
N ARG A 269 -9.87 -21.10 12.33
CA ARG A 269 -9.45 -21.11 13.74
C ARG A 269 -10.57 -21.51 14.70
N HIS A 270 -11.82 -21.12 14.43
CA HIS A 270 -12.99 -21.57 15.20
C HIS A 270 -13.11 -23.09 15.15
N THR A 271 -13.04 -23.68 13.95
CA THR A 271 -13.17 -25.13 13.75
C THR A 271 -12.04 -25.88 14.47
N ASP A 272 -10.80 -25.40 14.35
CA ASP A 272 -9.63 -26.02 14.97
C ASP A 272 -9.71 -25.94 16.50
N TRP A 273 -10.03 -24.78 17.04
CA TRP A 273 -10.11 -24.57 18.49
C TRP A 273 -11.35 -25.18 19.12
N GLN A 274 -12.46 -25.29 18.40
CA GLN A 274 -13.62 -26.04 18.85
C GLN A 274 -13.27 -27.53 19.02
N LYS A 275 -12.47 -28.10 18.10
CA LYS A 275 -11.99 -29.49 18.23
C LYS A 275 -10.95 -29.63 19.34
N LYS A 276 -10.02 -28.68 19.45
CA LYS A 276 -8.87 -28.74 20.36
C LYS A 276 -9.23 -28.39 21.80
N PHE A 277 -9.89 -27.26 22.02
CA PHE A 277 -10.22 -26.74 23.35
C PHE A 277 -11.65 -27.03 23.81
N GLY A 278 -12.53 -27.42 22.87
CA GLY A 278 -13.96 -27.64 23.14
C GLY A 278 -14.28 -28.87 23.98
N MET A 279 -15.55 -29.28 23.92
CA MET A 279 -16.06 -30.47 24.59
C MET A 279 -15.63 -31.72 23.81
N GLY A 280 -14.56 -32.36 24.26
CA GLY A 280 -14.01 -33.59 23.69
C GLY A 280 -13.22 -34.37 24.73
N PRO A 281 -12.87 -35.65 24.48
CA PRO A 281 -12.22 -36.51 25.46
C PRO A 281 -10.85 -35.98 25.94
N ASN A 282 -10.14 -35.23 25.09
CA ASN A 282 -8.87 -34.56 25.41
C ASN A 282 -8.99 -33.02 25.45
N GLY A 283 -10.21 -32.49 25.39
CA GLY A 283 -10.46 -31.04 25.33
C GLY A 283 -10.43 -30.38 26.71
N LEU A 284 -10.44 -29.05 26.71
CA LEU A 284 -10.44 -28.25 27.95
C LEU A 284 -11.85 -27.88 28.44
N ASN A 285 -12.89 -28.42 27.80
CA ASN A 285 -14.29 -28.09 28.04
C ASN A 285 -14.56 -26.58 27.95
N LEU A 286 -13.83 -25.89 27.05
CA LEU A 286 -14.05 -24.48 26.77
C LEU A 286 -15.19 -24.31 25.79
N ARG A 287 -15.99 -23.27 25.98
CA ARG A 287 -16.95 -22.87 24.97
C ARG A 287 -16.28 -21.92 23.99
N VAL A 288 -16.10 -22.38 22.76
CA VAL A 288 -15.52 -21.60 21.66
C VAL A 288 -16.65 -21.07 20.79
N VAL A 289 -16.73 -19.74 20.64
CA VAL A 289 -17.83 -19.06 19.94
C VAL A 289 -17.26 -18.16 18.87
N GLU A 290 -17.85 -18.22 17.67
CA GLU A 290 -17.61 -17.27 16.58
C GLU A 290 -18.63 -16.13 16.68
N LEU A 291 -18.16 -14.88 16.61
CA LEU A 291 -19.03 -13.70 16.54
C LEU A 291 -19.40 -13.41 15.08
N THR A 292 -20.68 -13.15 14.83
CA THR A 292 -21.24 -13.03 13.48
C THR A 292 -21.36 -11.58 13.00
N GLY A 293 -21.03 -10.60 13.85
CA GLY A 293 -21.09 -9.17 13.54
C GLY A 293 -22.47 -8.54 13.77
N GLU A 294 -23.42 -9.30 14.29
CA GLU A 294 -24.76 -8.83 14.65
C GLU A 294 -24.77 -8.42 16.13
N THR A 295 -24.86 -7.12 16.41
CA THR A 295 -24.65 -6.56 17.76
C THR A 295 -25.51 -7.22 18.85
N ASN A 296 -26.79 -7.51 18.58
CA ASN A 296 -27.69 -8.09 19.58
C ASN A 296 -27.45 -9.58 19.85
N THR A 297 -27.01 -10.34 18.85
CA THR A 297 -26.67 -11.77 19.01
C THR A 297 -25.28 -11.89 19.62
N ASP A 298 -24.32 -11.07 19.20
CA ASP A 298 -22.97 -11.01 19.76
C ASP A 298 -22.97 -10.58 21.24
N LEU A 299 -23.75 -9.55 21.62
CA LEU A 299 -23.90 -9.17 23.04
C LEU A 299 -24.52 -10.30 23.87
N LYS A 300 -25.53 -11.02 23.34
CA LYS A 300 -26.09 -12.20 24.03
C LYS A 300 -25.10 -13.35 24.13
N LEU A 301 -24.22 -13.53 23.15
CA LEU A 301 -23.16 -14.55 23.19
C LEU A 301 -22.07 -14.16 24.20
N LEU A 302 -21.76 -12.86 24.33
CA LEU A 302 -20.87 -12.31 25.34
C LEU A 302 -21.46 -12.42 26.77
N GLU A 303 -22.76 -12.20 26.94
CA GLU A 303 -23.48 -12.25 28.23
C GLU A 303 -23.81 -13.68 28.70
N LYS A 304 -24.24 -14.59 27.80
CA LYS A 304 -24.53 -16.00 28.13
C LYS A 304 -23.32 -16.79 28.64
N GLY A 305 -22.14 -16.17 28.67
CA GLY A 305 -20.95 -16.66 29.35
C GLY A 305 -20.94 -16.46 30.88
N GLN A 306 -22.04 -15.99 31.50
CA GLN A 306 -22.13 -15.78 32.95
C GLN A 306 -23.30 -16.48 33.66
N LEU A 307 -24.32 -16.99 32.96
CA LEU A 307 -25.61 -17.30 33.59
C LEU A 307 -26.21 -18.63 33.11
N SER A 308 -25.77 -19.74 33.69
CA SER A 308 -26.62 -20.95 33.82
C SER A 308 -26.02 -21.98 34.79
N SER A 309 -26.74 -22.21 35.89
CA SER A 309 -26.63 -23.29 36.89
C SER A 309 -25.31 -23.44 37.66
N ALA A 310 -25.44 -23.33 38.98
CA ALA A 310 -24.42 -23.59 39.97
C ALA A 310 -23.86 -25.02 39.85
N LEU A 311 -22.72 -25.20 39.15
CA LEU A 311 -21.60 -26.06 39.60
C LEU A 311 -20.32 -26.00 38.73
N GLN A 312 -20.24 -25.25 37.63
CA GLN A 312 -19.00 -25.14 36.84
C GLN A 312 -18.76 -23.70 36.35
N ARG A 313 -17.77 -23.01 36.93
CA ARG A 313 -17.47 -21.59 36.68
C ARG A 313 -16.69 -21.39 35.36
N ASN A 314 -17.33 -20.66 34.44
CA ASN A 314 -16.83 -19.71 33.42
C ASN A 314 -15.43 -19.92 32.81
N ARG A 315 -15.39 -20.59 31.64
CA ARG A 315 -14.25 -20.55 30.72
C ARG A 315 -14.72 -20.45 29.25
N MET A 316 -14.49 -19.31 28.59
CA MET A 316 -14.97 -19.04 27.20
C MET A 316 -13.90 -18.39 26.32
N LEU A 317 -13.89 -18.76 25.03
CA LEU A 317 -13.06 -18.19 23.99
C LEU A 317 -13.94 -17.63 22.86
N TYR A 318 -13.79 -16.34 22.59
CA TYR A 318 -14.48 -15.60 21.55
C TYR A 318 -13.55 -15.38 20.36
N LEU A 319 -14.00 -15.72 19.16
CA LEU A 319 -13.36 -15.33 17.91
C LEU A 319 -14.18 -14.19 17.31
N ALA A 320 -13.57 -13.01 17.16
CA ALA A 320 -14.23 -11.81 16.67
C ALA A 320 -13.50 -11.28 15.43
N ALA A 321 -14.23 -10.96 14.37
CA ALA A 321 -13.78 -9.94 13.42
C ALA A 321 -14.10 -8.56 14.06
N GLY A 322 -13.10 -7.68 14.21
CA GLY A 322 -13.18 -6.49 15.11
C GLY A 322 -14.41 -5.58 14.89
N ASN A 323 -14.94 -4.88 15.89
CA ASN A 323 -14.31 -3.73 16.57
C ASN A 323 -14.94 -3.43 17.97
N ARG A 324 -14.10 -2.97 18.91
CA ARG A 324 -14.36 -2.38 20.26
C ARG A 324 -15.06 -3.21 21.36
N GLY A 325 -14.35 -3.31 22.49
CA GLY A 325 -14.87 -2.92 23.81
C GLY A 325 -15.42 -4.01 24.73
N SER A 326 -14.55 -4.74 25.43
CA SER A 326 -14.67 -5.03 26.88
C SER A 326 -13.37 -5.67 27.38
N MET A 327 -13.13 -5.60 28.70
CA MET A 327 -11.84 -5.89 29.34
C MET A 327 -11.16 -7.18 28.85
N ILE A 328 -9.94 -7.02 28.35
CA ILE A 328 -9.03 -8.07 27.89
C ILE A 328 -7.91 -8.14 28.93
N ASN A 329 -7.70 -9.28 29.58
CA ASN A 329 -6.67 -9.42 30.61
C ASN A 329 -5.23 -9.53 30.05
N LYS A 330 -5.07 -9.83 28.75
CA LYS A 330 -3.77 -9.86 28.04
C LYS A 330 -3.97 -9.66 26.53
N LEU A 331 -3.33 -8.66 25.92
CA LEU A 331 -3.32 -8.50 24.46
C LEU A 331 -2.07 -9.17 23.88
N VAL A 332 -2.29 -10.11 22.97
CA VAL A 332 -1.23 -10.72 22.15
C VAL A 332 -1.46 -10.27 20.71
N PHE A 333 -0.54 -9.46 20.19
CA PHE A 333 -0.54 -9.07 18.79
C PHE A 333 0.32 -10.07 18.01
N LEU A 334 -0.30 -10.78 17.07
CA LEU A 334 0.40 -11.64 16.13
C LEU A 334 0.42 -10.92 14.78
N LEU A 335 1.60 -10.50 14.33
CA LEU A 335 1.83 -9.93 12.99
C LEU A 335 2.53 -10.95 12.11
#